data_AF-A0A7K3MCR5-F1
#
_entry.id   AF-A0A7K3MCR5-F1
#
_cell.length_a   1.000
_cell.length_b   1.000
_cell.length_c   1.000
_cell.angle_alpha   90.00
_cell.angle_beta   90.00
_cell.angle_gamma   90.00
#
_symmetry.space_group_name_H-M   'P 1'
#
loop_
_entity.id
_entity.type
_entity.pdbx_description
1 polymer ?
#
loop_
_entity_poly.entity_id
_entity_poly.type
_entity_poly.pdbx_seq_one_letter_code
_entity_poly.pdbx_strand_id
1 'polypeptide(L)'
;MSEATTLYGDLGGQYAAELARHGVTSAMLTHKWQRVDLIAPHSDLDIRLALSGSPTSWRQWNESLAAAHRAAVAASPDNRRLLEHPPGFAFTVSEIDARQVAPAELATWSLINGHAPTLQRWRSRAQMAAWDSQDERFYRAILDARLRGRYQLAADSTDNVSRDMSGYRRHCVVWHYLALCWFAAACLATRTRCPGKTAALNQWRPAGLERFAELFLHQVHATTERGRPDAERLLRAAHRALAVAMGHVPVQAGGTSGLGHGSPSTAWIMTAGTLRVRRARWLYYLDPPPGAATGYLIAREAKELQAVTATLRTLAADRVTAEQQLAARMAELIPQGATTAATLRRALADLNRNSSVVEDFLTAPLG
;
A
#
# COMPACT_ATOMS: atom_id res chain seq x y z
N MET A 1 -12.82 11.77 -21.47
CA MET A 1 -12.24 10.93 -20.40
C MET A 1 -11.45 9.81 -21.08
N SER A 2 -10.24 9.47 -20.63
CA SER A 2 -9.46 8.39 -21.26
C SER A 2 -10.05 7.00 -20.96
N GLU A 3 -9.85 6.00 -21.81
CA GLU A 3 -10.34 4.62 -21.57
C GLU A 3 -9.87 4.04 -20.23
N ALA A 4 -8.64 4.36 -19.82
CA ALA A 4 -8.10 3.99 -18.51
C ALA A 4 -8.90 4.57 -17.35
N THR A 5 -9.37 5.81 -17.49
CA THR A 5 -10.20 6.50 -16.51
C THR A 5 -11.49 5.70 -16.30
N THR A 6 -12.13 5.26 -17.38
CA THR A 6 -13.37 4.45 -17.33
C THR A 6 -13.12 3.09 -16.67
N LEU A 7 -12.08 2.35 -17.07
CA LEU A 7 -11.77 1.01 -16.55
C LEU A 7 -11.66 0.96 -15.02
N TYR A 8 -10.85 1.83 -14.42
CA TYR A 8 -10.65 1.83 -12.96
C TYR A 8 -11.90 2.32 -12.19
N GLY A 9 -12.69 3.20 -12.80
CA GLY A 9 -13.97 3.62 -12.24
C GLY A 9 -14.97 2.46 -12.19
N ASP A 10 -15.11 1.75 -13.30
CA ASP A 10 -16.03 0.61 -13.44
C ASP A 10 -15.63 -0.53 -12.51
N LEU A 11 -14.34 -0.89 -12.48
CA LEU A 11 -13.83 -1.91 -11.56
C LEU A 11 -14.01 -1.54 -10.09
N GLY A 12 -13.79 -0.26 -9.75
CA GLY A 12 -14.04 0.23 -8.41
C GLY A 12 -15.51 0.16 -7.99
N GLY A 13 -16.43 0.48 -8.92
CA GLY A 13 -17.87 0.34 -8.73
C GLY A 13 -18.31 -1.11 -8.56
N GLN A 14 -17.81 -2.02 -9.40
CA GLN A 14 -18.05 -3.45 -9.29
C GLN A 14 -17.54 -4.00 -7.95
N TYR A 15 -16.34 -3.59 -7.53
CA TYR A 15 -15.78 -4.01 -6.25
C TYR A 15 -16.65 -3.53 -5.07
N ALA A 16 -17.11 -2.28 -5.10
CA ALA A 16 -18.02 -1.75 -4.08
C ALA A 16 -19.35 -2.53 -4.02
N ALA A 17 -19.90 -2.91 -5.17
CA ALA A 17 -21.11 -3.73 -5.25
C ALA A 17 -20.91 -5.12 -4.64
N GLU A 18 -19.77 -5.77 -4.92
CA GLU A 18 -19.41 -7.05 -4.31
C GLU A 18 -19.21 -6.94 -2.79
N LEU A 19 -18.54 -5.89 -2.31
CA LEU A 19 -18.44 -5.64 -0.87
C LEU A 19 -19.83 -5.56 -0.21
N ALA A 20 -20.74 -4.76 -0.77
CA ALA A 20 -22.09 -4.61 -0.26
C ALA A 20 -22.87 -5.93 -0.27
N ARG A 21 -22.77 -6.71 -1.35
CA ARG A 21 -23.45 -8.02 -1.50
C ARG A 21 -23.02 -9.04 -0.45
N HIS A 22 -21.78 -8.96 0.03
CA HIS A 22 -21.25 -9.82 1.08
C HIS A 22 -21.31 -9.18 2.48
N GLY A 23 -22.08 -8.10 2.66
CA GLY A 23 -22.26 -7.47 3.97
C GLY A 23 -21.04 -6.68 4.47
N VAL A 24 -20.06 -6.40 3.62
CA VAL A 24 -18.92 -5.53 3.94
C VAL A 24 -19.33 -4.09 3.67
N THR A 25 -19.85 -3.42 4.70
CA THR A 25 -20.20 -2.01 4.65
C THR A 25 -18.95 -1.15 4.88
N SER A 26 -18.64 -0.29 3.91
CA SER A 26 -17.61 0.75 4.05
C SER A 26 -18.27 2.13 3.97
N ALA A 27 -17.83 3.06 4.81
CA ALA A 27 -18.20 4.46 4.69
C ALA A 27 -17.54 5.09 3.45
N MET A 28 -16.34 4.59 3.10
CA MET A 28 -15.62 5.01 1.91
C MET A 28 -14.72 3.88 1.40
N LEU A 29 -14.73 3.71 0.09
CA LEU A 29 -13.77 2.91 -0.65
C LEU A 29 -12.79 3.88 -1.33
N THR A 30 -11.51 3.72 -1.05
CA THR A 30 -10.44 4.55 -1.62
C THR A 30 -9.34 3.67 -2.18
N HIS A 31 -8.42 4.26 -2.95
CA HIS A 31 -7.18 3.60 -3.33
C HIS A 31 -5.99 4.52 -3.08
N LYS A 32 -4.82 3.91 -2.93
CA LYS A 32 -3.55 4.62 -2.96
C LYS A 32 -3.28 5.13 -4.38
N TRP A 33 -2.68 6.32 -4.45
CA TRP A 33 -2.36 7.08 -5.66
C TRP A 33 -3.53 7.85 -6.27
N GLN A 34 -3.21 8.85 -7.08
CA GLN A 34 -4.21 9.62 -7.81
C GLN A 34 -4.67 8.86 -9.05
N ARG A 35 -5.85 9.21 -9.60
CA ARG A 35 -6.36 8.57 -10.82
C ARG A 35 -5.40 8.66 -12.00
N VAL A 36 -4.68 9.78 -12.12
CA VAL A 36 -3.63 9.98 -13.15
C VAL A 36 -2.45 9.03 -12.99
N ASP A 37 -2.28 8.45 -11.80
CA ASP A 37 -1.24 7.48 -11.50
C ASP A 37 -1.69 6.03 -11.72
N LEU A 38 -2.94 5.79 -12.10
CA LEU A 38 -3.44 4.45 -12.43
C LEU A 38 -3.29 4.22 -13.93
N ILE A 39 -2.29 3.42 -14.31
CA ILE A 39 -1.88 3.23 -15.71
C ILE A 39 -2.45 1.92 -16.19
N ALA A 40 -3.55 1.98 -16.93
CA ALA A 40 -4.18 0.80 -17.50
C ALA A 40 -3.30 0.18 -18.61
N PRO A 41 -3.31 -1.15 -18.76
CA PRO A 41 -3.94 -2.17 -17.91
C PRO A 41 -2.98 -2.68 -16.79
N HIS A 42 -1.96 -1.90 -16.42
CA HIS A 42 -0.80 -2.42 -15.68
C HIS A 42 -0.79 -2.13 -14.18
N SER A 43 -1.45 -1.06 -13.72
CA SER A 43 -1.53 -0.72 -12.29
C SER A 43 -2.64 -1.49 -11.57
N ASP A 44 -2.34 -2.02 -10.39
CA ASP A 44 -3.32 -2.51 -9.43
C ASP A 44 -4.07 -1.39 -8.72
N LEU A 45 -5.26 -1.74 -8.24
CA LEU A 45 -6.04 -0.98 -7.29
C LEU A 45 -5.56 -1.33 -5.88
N ASP A 46 -4.65 -0.50 -5.34
CA ASP A 46 -4.18 -0.63 -3.96
C ASP A 46 -5.21 -0.03 -2.98
N ILE A 47 -6.26 -0.81 -2.69
CA ILE A 47 -7.49 -0.37 -2.01
C ILE A 47 -7.27 -0.10 -0.51
N ARG A 48 -7.97 0.91 0.02
CA ARG A 48 -8.09 1.21 1.46
C ARG A 48 -9.56 1.36 1.82
N LEU A 49 -9.94 0.82 2.98
CA LEU A 49 -11.31 0.90 3.49
C LEU A 49 -11.39 1.89 4.64
N ALA A 50 -12.34 2.82 4.56
CA ALA A 50 -12.81 3.59 5.71
C ALA A 50 -14.16 3.03 6.16
N LEU A 51 -14.24 2.58 7.40
CA LEU A 51 -15.42 1.96 8.00
C LEU A 51 -16.14 2.97 8.89
N SER A 52 -17.47 2.93 8.93
CA SER A 52 -18.25 3.81 9.83
C SER A 52 -17.92 3.56 11.31
N GLY A 53 -17.52 2.33 11.65
CA GLY A 53 -17.06 1.93 12.97
C GLY A 53 -16.42 0.53 12.90
N SER A 54 -15.95 0.03 14.04
CA SER A 54 -15.43 -1.33 14.13
C SER A 54 -16.56 -2.36 13.91
N PRO A 55 -16.34 -3.42 13.12
CA PRO A 55 -17.30 -4.52 13.06
C PRO A 55 -17.38 -5.24 14.40
N THR A 56 -18.49 -5.92 14.66
CA THR A 56 -18.67 -6.73 15.88
C THR A 56 -17.68 -7.89 15.97
N SER A 57 -17.25 -8.43 14.81
CA SER A 57 -16.18 -9.41 14.72
C SER A 57 -15.34 -9.15 13.49
N TRP A 58 -14.06 -8.87 13.70
CA TRP A 58 -13.07 -8.77 12.64
C TRP A 58 -12.91 -10.10 11.90
N ARG A 59 -13.06 -11.24 12.59
CA ARG A 59 -13.03 -12.56 11.96
C ARG A 59 -14.09 -12.71 10.86
N GLN A 60 -15.36 -12.53 11.20
CA GLN A 60 -16.48 -12.68 10.26
C GLN A 60 -16.42 -11.64 9.14
N TRP A 61 -16.03 -10.41 9.50
CA TRP A 61 -15.83 -9.33 8.53
C TRP A 61 -14.75 -9.67 7.50
N ASN A 62 -13.64 -10.27 7.91
CA ASN A 62 -12.57 -10.70 7.00
C ASN A 62 -12.98 -11.88 6.11
N GLU A 63 -13.77 -12.83 6.62
CA GLU A 63 -14.32 -13.93 5.81
C GLU A 63 -15.22 -13.38 4.70
N SER A 64 -16.06 -12.41 5.04
CA SER A 64 -16.91 -11.69 4.09
C SER A 64 -16.10 -10.87 3.08
N LEU A 65 -15.05 -10.17 3.53
CA LEU A 65 -14.15 -9.42 2.65
C LEU A 65 -13.39 -10.33 1.67
N ALA A 66 -12.91 -11.49 2.11
CA ALA A 66 -12.26 -12.46 1.24
C ALA A 66 -13.23 -13.00 0.18
N ALA A 67 -14.47 -13.33 0.58
CA ALA A 67 -15.52 -13.80 -0.33
C ALA A 67 -15.89 -12.74 -1.38
N ALA A 68 -16.07 -11.49 -0.95
CA ALA A 68 -16.33 -10.35 -1.84
C ALA A 68 -15.19 -10.15 -2.85
N HIS A 69 -13.95 -10.18 -2.38
CA HIS A 69 -12.80 -9.98 -3.26
C HIS A 69 -12.65 -11.12 -4.27
N ARG A 70 -12.82 -12.38 -3.83
CA ARG A 70 -12.82 -13.53 -4.74
C ARG A 70 -13.92 -13.39 -5.81
N ALA A 71 -15.12 -12.98 -5.42
CA ALA A 71 -16.23 -12.78 -6.35
C ALA A 71 -15.93 -11.68 -7.38
N ALA A 72 -15.36 -10.55 -6.94
CA ALA A 72 -14.97 -9.47 -7.85
C ALA A 72 -13.91 -9.90 -8.87
N VAL A 73 -12.88 -10.64 -8.42
CA VAL A 73 -11.83 -11.17 -9.30
C VAL A 73 -12.41 -12.23 -10.26
N ALA A 74 -13.33 -13.07 -9.80
CA ALA A 74 -13.99 -14.08 -10.63
C ALA A 74 -14.90 -13.46 -11.70
N ALA A 75 -15.57 -12.34 -11.38
CA ALA A 75 -16.44 -11.61 -12.31
C ALA A 75 -15.66 -10.89 -13.42
N SER A 76 -14.39 -10.54 -13.17
CA SER A 76 -13.51 -9.87 -14.13
C SER A 76 -12.15 -10.57 -14.30
N PRO A 77 -12.11 -11.78 -14.92
CA PRO A 77 -10.88 -12.57 -15.06
C PRO A 77 -9.73 -11.85 -15.79
N ASP A 78 -10.06 -10.99 -16.75
CA ASP A 78 -9.08 -10.20 -17.50
C ASP A 78 -8.41 -9.12 -16.62
N ASN A 79 -9.02 -8.76 -15.49
CA ASN A 79 -8.58 -7.70 -14.58
C ASN A 79 -7.94 -8.24 -13.29
N ARG A 80 -7.52 -9.52 -13.25
CA ARG A 80 -6.84 -10.12 -12.09
C ARG A 80 -5.62 -9.33 -11.63
N ARG A 81 -4.84 -8.75 -12.55
CA ARG A 81 -3.73 -7.85 -12.19
C ARG A 81 -4.21 -6.56 -11.51
N LEU A 82 -5.34 -6.01 -11.95
CA LEU A 82 -5.89 -4.77 -11.39
C LEU A 82 -6.48 -5.00 -9.99
N LEU A 83 -7.03 -6.20 -9.75
CA LEU A 83 -7.61 -6.63 -8.48
C LEU A 83 -6.71 -7.66 -7.76
N GLU A 84 -5.40 -7.55 -7.91
CA GLU A 84 -4.44 -8.56 -7.45
C GLU A 84 -4.48 -8.78 -5.93
N HIS A 85 -4.76 -7.72 -5.18
CA HIS A 85 -4.73 -7.72 -3.73
C HIS A 85 -6.08 -7.31 -3.13
N PRO A 86 -6.54 -7.99 -2.07
CA PRO A 86 -7.52 -7.42 -1.17
C PRO A 86 -6.99 -6.12 -0.54
N PRO A 87 -7.87 -5.30 0.07
CA PRO A 87 -7.50 -4.03 0.67
C PRO A 87 -6.26 -4.12 1.56
N GLY A 88 -5.39 -3.12 1.47
CA GLY A 88 -4.14 -3.07 2.24
C GLY A 88 -4.31 -2.56 3.67
N PHE A 89 -5.34 -1.76 3.91
CA PHE A 89 -5.70 -1.25 5.24
C PHE A 89 -7.21 -1.11 5.42
N ALA A 90 -7.65 -1.22 6.68
CA ALA A 90 -8.98 -0.79 7.11
C ALA A 90 -8.90 0.10 8.36
N PHE A 91 -9.44 1.32 8.26
CA PHE A 91 -9.50 2.29 9.35
C PHE A 91 -10.96 2.67 9.62
N THR A 92 -11.27 3.07 10.84
CA THR A 92 -12.57 3.69 11.13
C THR A 92 -12.54 5.17 10.77
N VAL A 93 -13.70 5.74 10.44
CA VAL A 93 -13.84 7.18 10.19
C VAL A 93 -13.38 8.00 11.39
N SER A 94 -13.67 7.55 12.62
CA SER A 94 -13.23 8.19 13.86
C SER A 94 -11.71 8.24 13.99
N GLU A 95 -10.99 7.17 13.62
CA GLU A 95 -9.51 7.16 13.66
C GLU A 95 -8.91 8.16 12.66
N ILE A 96 -9.49 8.26 11.47
CA ILE A 96 -9.05 9.21 10.44
C ILE A 96 -9.33 10.65 10.90
N ASP A 97 -10.52 10.93 11.41
CA ASP A 97 -10.89 12.26 11.90
C ASP A 97 -10.10 12.67 13.16
N ALA A 98 -9.75 11.71 14.02
CA ALA A 98 -8.87 11.90 15.18
C ALA A 98 -7.38 12.05 14.83
N ARG A 99 -7.02 12.04 13.53
CA ARG A 99 -5.64 12.20 13.04
C ARG A 99 -4.69 11.09 13.51
N GLN A 100 -5.21 9.88 13.70
CA GLN A 100 -4.41 8.72 14.09
C GLN A 100 -3.84 7.95 12.89
N VAL A 101 -4.26 8.30 11.67
CA VAL A 101 -3.70 7.75 10.43
C VAL A 101 -2.54 8.60 9.93
N ALA A 102 -1.45 7.92 9.55
CA ALA A 102 -0.32 8.39 8.75
C ALA A 102 -0.62 9.58 7.81
N PRO A 103 -0.24 10.85 8.06
CA PRO A 103 -0.44 11.91 7.07
C PRO A 103 0.21 11.60 5.71
N ALA A 104 1.39 10.98 5.71
CA ALA A 104 2.06 10.52 4.49
C ALA A 104 1.27 9.46 3.71
N GLU A 105 0.54 8.58 4.39
CA GLU A 105 -0.33 7.59 3.74
C GLU A 105 -1.60 8.26 3.22
N LEU A 106 -2.30 9.03 4.06
CA LEU A 106 -3.59 9.66 3.76
C LEU A 106 -3.50 10.68 2.61
N ALA A 107 -2.37 11.40 2.48
CA ALA A 107 -2.14 12.37 1.40
C ALA A 107 -2.21 11.73 -0.01
N THR A 108 -1.94 10.43 -0.11
CA THR A 108 -1.90 9.69 -1.38
C THR A 108 -3.25 9.11 -1.80
N TRP A 109 -4.26 9.15 -0.93
CA TRP A 109 -5.55 8.52 -1.21
C TRP A 109 -6.33 9.26 -2.28
N SER A 110 -7.10 8.51 -3.07
CA SER A 110 -8.16 9.06 -3.92
C SER A 110 -9.41 8.18 -3.90
N LEU A 111 -10.55 8.77 -4.29
CA LEU A 111 -11.87 8.19 -4.06
C LEU A 111 -12.22 7.16 -5.13
N ILE A 112 -12.72 6.01 -4.69
CA ILE A 112 -13.47 5.07 -5.53
C ILE A 112 -14.97 5.28 -5.33
N ASN A 113 -15.42 5.19 -4.08
CA ASN A 113 -16.84 5.30 -3.71
C ASN A 113 -16.98 5.95 -2.32
N GLY A 114 -18.01 6.78 -2.14
CA GLY A 114 -18.30 7.49 -0.89
C GLY A 114 -18.33 9.02 -1.04
N HIS A 115 -18.15 9.75 0.05
CA HIS A 115 -18.33 11.20 0.10
C HIS A 115 -17.05 12.00 -0.23
N ALA A 116 -16.94 12.50 -1.47
CA ALA A 116 -15.76 13.23 -1.95
C ALA A 116 -15.32 14.44 -1.10
N PRO A 117 -16.22 15.31 -0.59
CA PRO A 117 -15.81 16.42 0.26
C PRO A 117 -15.15 15.96 1.58
N THR A 118 -15.57 14.82 2.12
CA THR A 118 -14.95 14.24 3.33
C THR A 118 -13.52 13.80 3.05
N LEU A 119 -13.29 13.10 1.93
CA LEU A 119 -11.94 12.70 1.54
C LEU A 119 -11.05 13.92 1.29
N GLN A 120 -11.56 14.95 0.60
CA GLN A 120 -10.81 16.16 0.33
C GLN A 120 -10.40 16.87 1.63
N ARG A 121 -11.28 16.90 2.64
CA ARG A 121 -10.95 17.42 3.97
C ARG A 121 -9.84 16.63 4.65
N TRP A 122 -9.89 15.30 4.62
CA TRP A 122 -8.84 14.43 5.16
C TRP A 122 -7.49 14.66 4.47
N ARG A 123 -7.47 14.69 3.14
CA ARG A 123 -6.27 14.94 2.34
C ARG A 123 -5.69 16.31 2.58
N SER A 124 -6.53 17.35 2.63
CA SER A 124 -6.08 18.73 2.89
C SER A 124 -5.45 18.84 4.28
N ARG A 125 -6.05 18.21 5.30
CA ARG A 125 -5.46 18.13 6.64
C ARG A 125 -4.11 17.41 6.63
N ALA A 126 -4.00 16.28 5.94
CA ALA A 126 -2.74 15.53 5.82
C ALA A 126 -1.64 16.35 5.11
N GLN A 127 -2.00 17.10 4.07
CA GLN A 127 -1.07 17.98 3.34
C GLN A 127 -0.62 19.18 4.17
N MET A 128 -1.50 19.77 4.99
CA MET A 128 -1.20 20.93 5.84
C MET A 128 -0.54 20.57 7.18
N ALA A 129 -0.56 19.30 7.60
CA ALA A 129 0.11 18.87 8.81
C ALA A 129 1.62 19.18 8.73
N ALA A 130 2.23 19.58 9.84
CA ALA A 130 3.68 19.80 9.88
C ALA A 130 4.43 18.52 9.47
N TRP A 131 5.54 18.67 8.75
CA TRP A 131 6.42 17.55 8.43
C TRP A 131 7.12 17.07 9.70
N ASP A 132 7.14 15.76 9.94
CA ASP A 132 7.75 15.17 11.12
C ASP A 132 8.70 13.99 10.80
N SER A 133 9.18 13.32 11.84
CA SER A 133 10.06 12.15 11.74
C SER A 133 9.34 10.89 11.26
N GLN A 134 8.01 10.78 11.41
CA GLN A 134 7.24 9.68 10.83
C GLN A 134 7.18 9.79 9.32
N ASP A 135 6.97 11.00 8.78
CA ASP A 135 7.05 11.24 7.34
C ASP A 135 8.41 10.82 6.79
N GLU A 136 9.48 11.29 7.43
CA GLU A 136 10.84 10.95 7.02
C GLU A 136 11.07 9.44 7.00
N ARG A 137 10.66 8.71 8.05
CA ARG A 137 10.75 7.24 8.09
C ARG A 137 9.93 6.59 7.00
N PHE A 138 8.70 7.06 6.75
CA PHE A 138 7.83 6.51 5.71
C PHE A 138 8.47 6.61 4.33
N TYR A 139 8.94 7.80 3.94
CA TYR A 139 9.54 8.00 2.62
C TYR A 139 10.93 7.34 2.51
N ARG A 140 11.74 7.32 3.57
CA ARG A 140 13.00 6.57 3.58
C ARG A 140 12.78 5.06 3.47
N ALA A 141 11.75 4.50 4.13
CA ALA A 141 11.42 3.08 4.01
C ALA A 141 11.06 2.69 2.57
N ILE A 142 10.41 3.58 1.80
CA ILE A 142 10.16 3.37 0.37
C ILE A 142 11.47 3.29 -0.41
N LEU A 143 12.40 4.22 -0.17
CA LEU A 143 13.71 4.23 -0.83
C LEU A 143 14.54 3.01 -0.46
N ASP A 144 14.65 2.69 0.83
CA ASP A 144 15.40 1.53 1.33
C ASP A 144 14.87 0.23 0.74
N ALA A 145 13.54 0.09 0.63
CA ALA A 145 12.88 -1.06 0.05
C ALA A 145 13.16 -1.29 -1.45
N ARG A 146 13.75 -0.32 -2.16
CA ARG A 146 14.02 -0.38 -3.62
C ARG A 146 15.50 -0.22 -3.97
N LEU A 147 16.22 0.64 -3.23
CA LEU A 147 17.60 1.00 -3.51
C LEU A 147 18.61 0.11 -2.77
N ARG A 148 18.37 -0.21 -1.50
CA ARG A 148 19.29 -1.06 -0.69
C ARG A 148 19.23 -2.55 -1.04
N GLY A 149 18.35 -2.92 -1.98
CA GLY A 149 18.29 -4.25 -2.62
C GLY A 149 18.31 -4.17 -4.15
N ARG A 150 18.84 -3.07 -4.72
CA ARG A 150 18.94 -2.70 -6.15
C ARG A 150 17.96 -3.46 -7.04
N TYR A 151 16.73 -2.97 -7.02
CA TYR A 151 15.58 -3.41 -7.80
C TYR A 151 15.93 -4.27 -9.04
N GLN A 152 15.37 -5.48 -9.08
CA GLN A 152 15.50 -6.41 -10.19
C GLN A 152 14.15 -6.55 -10.88
N LEU A 153 14.08 -6.25 -12.17
CA LEU A 153 12.84 -6.33 -12.94
C LEU A 153 12.22 -7.73 -12.90
N ALA A 154 13.06 -8.77 -12.86
CA ALA A 154 12.62 -10.17 -12.75
C ALA A 154 11.89 -10.50 -11.43
N ALA A 155 12.00 -9.66 -10.39
CA ALA A 155 11.30 -9.84 -9.13
C ALA A 155 9.84 -9.31 -9.15
N ASP A 156 9.45 -8.56 -10.17
CA ASP A 156 8.06 -8.22 -10.41
C ASP A 156 7.34 -9.41 -11.06
N SER A 157 6.38 -9.99 -10.35
CA SER A 157 5.60 -11.11 -10.88
C SER A 157 4.84 -10.68 -12.13
N THR A 158 4.84 -11.58 -13.09
CA THR A 158 4.09 -11.49 -14.34
C THR A 158 2.90 -12.45 -14.36
N ASP A 159 2.65 -13.18 -13.27
CA ASP A 159 1.76 -14.35 -13.27
C ASP A 159 0.29 -14.00 -13.52
N ASN A 160 -0.14 -12.80 -13.14
CA ASN A 160 -1.50 -12.30 -13.36
C ASN A 160 -1.61 -11.36 -14.57
N VAL A 161 -0.54 -11.21 -15.37
CA VAL A 161 -0.52 -10.32 -16.53
C VAL A 161 -1.03 -11.08 -17.75
N SER A 162 -2.28 -10.80 -18.15
CA SER A 162 -2.97 -11.48 -19.25
C SER A 162 -2.62 -10.93 -20.64
N ARG A 163 -2.22 -9.66 -20.73
CA ARG A 163 -1.97 -8.94 -21.99
C ARG A 163 -0.80 -7.96 -21.84
N ASP A 164 -0.16 -7.63 -22.96
CA ASP A 164 0.91 -6.60 -23.06
C ASP A 164 2.06 -6.78 -22.03
N MET A 165 2.73 -7.93 -22.08
CA MET A 165 3.90 -8.23 -21.22
C MET A 165 5.03 -7.20 -21.38
N SER A 166 5.24 -6.71 -22.60
CA SER A 166 6.27 -5.73 -22.91
C SER A 166 5.98 -4.39 -22.24
N GLY A 167 4.73 -3.90 -22.35
CA GLY A 167 4.27 -2.71 -21.66
C GLY A 167 4.27 -2.87 -20.14
N TYR A 168 3.90 -4.05 -19.63
CA TYR A 168 3.96 -4.33 -18.19
C TYR A 168 5.40 -4.21 -17.65
N ARG A 169 6.39 -4.80 -18.34
CA ARG A 169 7.80 -4.67 -17.93
C ARG A 169 8.28 -3.22 -17.93
N ARG A 170 7.89 -2.42 -18.93
CA ARG A 170 8.15 -0.98 -18.94
C ARG A 170 7.46 -0.28 -17.76
N HIS A 171 6.20 -0.63 -17.48
CA HIS A 171 5.44 -0.11 -16.35
C HIS A 171 6.12 -0.39 -15.01
N CYS A 172 6.62 -1.60 -14.78
CA CYS A 172 7.36 -1.93 -13.56
C CYS A 172 8.57 -1.01 -13.36
N VAL A 173 9.39 -0.82 -14.40
CA VAL A 173 10.56 0.08 -14.33
C VAL A 173 10.14 1.52 -14.06
N VAL A 174 9.21 2.06 -14.83
CA VAL A 174 8.88 3.48 -14.77
C VAL A 174 8.03 3.81 -13.55
N TRP A 175 7.09 2.94 -13.16
CA TRP A 175 6.05 3.24 -12.19
C TRP A 175 6.20 2.54 -10.84
N HIS A 176 6.69 1.29 -10.80
CA HIS A 176 6.93 0.56 -9.55
C HIS A 176 8.30 0.85 -8.95
N TYR A 177 9.28 1.17 -9.80
CA TYR A 177 10.62 1.50 -9.37
C TYR A 177 10.89 3.00 -9.41
N LEU A 178 11.05 3.59 -10.58
CA LEU A 178 11.49 4.98 -10.71
C LEU A 178 10.52 5.96 -10.05
N ALA A 179 9.28 6.05 -10.54
CA ALA A 179 8.37 7.12 -10.13
C ALA A 179 8.02 7.01 -8.63
N LEU A 180 8.03 5.79 -8.07
CA LEU A 180 7.89 5.55 -6.64
C LEU A 180 9.11 6.07 -5.84
N CYS A 181 10.33 5.79 -6.29
CA CYS A 181 11.54 6.33 -5.66
C CYS A 181 11.64 7.85 -5.83
N TRP A 182 11.28 8.39 -6.99
CA TRP A 182 11.24 9.83 -7.25
C TRP A 182 10.22 10.52 -6.36
N PHE A 183 9.05 9.93 -6.19
CA PHE A 183 8.03 10.38 -5.25
C PHE A 183 8.58 10.51 -3.83
N ALA A 184 9.22 9.46 -3.32
CA ALA A 184 9.80 9.50 -1.98
C ALA A 184 10.96 10.51 -1.86
N ALA A 185 11.83 10.58 -2.87
CA ALA A 185 12.94 11.52 -2.92
C ALA A 185 12.44 12.99 -2.95
N ALA A 186 11.43 13.28 -3.77
CA ALA A 186 10.80 14.60 -3.84
C ALA A 186 10.21 15.03 -2.50
N CYS A 187 9.47 14.14 -1.84
CA CYS A 187 8.89 14.41 -0.53
C CYS A 187 9.98 14.71 0.51
N LEU A 188 11.05 13.91 0.54
CA LEU A 188 12.17 14.12 1.48
C LEU A 188 12.95 15.40 1.20
N ALA A 189 13.24 15.69 -0.07
CA ALA A 189 14.02 16.86 -0.48
C ALA A 189 13.28 18.18 -0.21
N THR A 190 11.95 18.19 -0.40
CA THR A 190 11.13 19.38 -0.22
C THR A 190 10.49 19.48 1.16
N ARG A 191 10.50 18.39 1.95
CA ARG A 191 9.73 18.24 3.19
C ARG A 191 8.24 18.54 2.99
N THR A 192 7.70 18.13 1.85
CA THR A 192 6.28 18.26 1.52
C THR A 192 5.69 16.91 1.11
N ARG A 193 4.41 16.68 1.42
CA ARG A 193 3.72 15.45 1.03
C ARG A 193 3.13 15.61 -0.36
N CYS A 194 3.71 14.94 -1.36
CA CYS A 194 3.15 14.90 -2.70
C CYS A 194 1.87 14.04 -2.71
N PRO A 195 0.85 14.40 -3.51
CA PRO A 195 -0.37 13.60 -3.62
C PRO A 195 -0.20 12.31 -4.44
N GLY A 196 0.87 12.21 -5.25
CA GLY A 196 1.08 11.09 -6.16
C GLY A 196 2.37 11.16 -6.96
N LYS A 197 2.62 10.12 -7.76
CA LYS A 197 3.87 9.91 -8.51
C LYS A 197 4.02 10.90 -9.66
N THR A 198 2.95 11.12 -10.41
CA THR A 198 2.89 12.12 -11.49
C THR A 198 3.16 13.53 -10.95
N ALA A 199 2.55 13.86 -9.81
CA ALA A 199 2.74 15.16 -9.17
C ALA A 199 4.21 15.36 -8.78
N ALA A 200 4.85 14.36 -8.18
CA ALA A 200 6.26 14.43 -7.81
C ALA A 200 7.18 14.62 -9.03
N LEU A 201 6.95 13.90 -10.13
CA LEU A 201 7.72 14.05 -11.38
C LEU A 201 7.53 15.45 -12.01
N ASN A 202 6.38 16.09 -11.80
CA ASN A 202 6.11 17.44 -12.29
C ASN A 202 6.69 18.53 -11.39
N GLN A 203 6.62 18.36 -10.07
CA GLN A 203 6.91 19.41 -9.10
C GLN A 203 8.37 19.44 -8.67
N TRP A 204 9.08 18.31 -8.71
CA TRP A 204 10.46 18.21 -8.26
C TRP A 204 11.36 17.68 -9.37
N ARG A 205 12.06 18.61 -10.03
CA ARG A 205 13.01 18.35 -11.12
C ARG A 205 14.30 19.12 -10.82
N PRO A 206 15.20 18.58 -9.98
CA PRO A 206 16.47 19.25 -9.72
C PRO A 206 17.30 19.32 -11.01
N ALA A 207 18.26 20.26 -11.04
CA ALA A 207 19.06 20.54 -12.24
C ALA A 207 19.70 19.27 -12.83
N GLY A 208 19.48 19.03 -14.13
CA GLY A 208 20.01 17.87 -14.85
C GLY A 208 19.10 16.65 -14.83
N LEU A 209 17.94 16.72 -14.17
CA LEU A 209 16.94 15.65 -14.12
C LEU A 209 15.67 15.92 -14.94
N GLU A 210 15.53 17.10 -15.54
CA GLU A 210 14.35 17.53 -16.28
C GLU A 210 14.03 16.57 -17.43
N ARG A 211 15.04 16.23 -18.24
CA ARG A 211 14.90 15.30 -19.37
C ARG A 211 14.52 13.89 -18.95
N PHE A 212 14.93 13.47 -17.75
CA PHE A 212 14.51 12.17 -17.21
C PHE A 212 13.05 12.22 -16.79
N ALA A 213 12.62 13.24 -16.04
CA ALA A 213 11.23 13.39 -15.64
C ALA A 213 10.30 13.42 -16.87
N GLU A 214 10.64 14.18 -17.91
CA GLU A 214 9.90 14.25 -19.17
C GLU A 214 9.87 12.91 -19.90
N LEU A 215 11.02 12.23 -20.03
CA LEU A 215 11.11 10.90 -20.63
C LEU A 215 10.12 9.94 -19.96
N PHE A 216 10.12 9.90 -18.63
CA PHE A 216 9.33 8.93 -17.89
C PHE A 216 7.85 9.26 -17.87
N LEU A 217 7.46 10.54 -17.77
CA LEU A 217 6.07 10.97 -17.97
C LEU A 217 5.56 10.60 -19.36
N HIS A 218 6.38 10.78 -20.41
CA HIS A 218 6.02 10.38 -21.76
C HIS A 218 5.86 8.86 -21.91
N GLN A 219 6.79 8.06 -21.34
CA GLN A 219 6.72 6.59 -21.45
C GLN A 219 5.47 5.99 -20.80
N VAL A 220 4.94 6.62 -19.75
CA VAL A 220 3.75 6.19 -19.02
C VAL A 220 2.48 6.36 -19.85
N HIS A 221 2.40 7.42 -20.65
CA HIS A 221 1.20 7.75 -21.44
C HIS A 221 1.31 7.41 -22.91
N ALA A 222 2.48 6.99 -23.39
CA ALA A 222 2.63 6.57 -24.77
C ALA A 222 1.65 5.41 -25.08
N THR A 223 0.95 5.50 -26.21
CA THR A 223 -0.02 4.48 -26.68
C THR A 223 0.52 3.64 -27.84
N THR A 224 1.53 4.12 -28.59
CA THR A 224 2.14 3.40 -29.72
C THR A 224 3.45 2.71 -29.34
N GLU A 225 3.66 1.45 -29.72
CA GLU A 225 4.90 0.72 -29.41
C GLU A 225 6.11 1.17 -30.25
N ARG A 226 5.89 1.77 -31.44
CA ARG A 226 6.97 2.17 -32.34
C ARG A 226 7.92 3.15 -31.67
N GLY A 227 9.22 2.81 -31.67
CA GLY A 227 10.29 3.66 -31.15
C GLY A 227 10.42 3.69 -29.63
N ARG A 228 9.68 2.86 -28.88
CA ARG A 228 9.85 2.81 -27.42
C ARG A 228 11.15 2.13 -27.02
N PRO A 229 11.88 2.67 -26.03
CA PRO A 229 12.95 1.93 -25.39
C PRO A 229 12.43 0.63 -24.77
N ASP A 230 13.21 -0.45 -24.87
CA ASP A 230 12.96 -1.66 -24.09
C ASP A 230 13.09 -1.39 -22.58
N ALA A 231 12.55 -2.30 -21.76
CA ALA A 231 12.54 -2.15 -20.31
C ALA A 231 13.95 -2.08 -19.71
N GLU A 232 14.93 -2.77 -20.31
CA GLU A 232 16.32 -2.78 -19.85
C GLU A 232 17.01 -1.41 -20.04
N ARG A 233 16.77 -0.76 -21.18
CA ARG A 233 17.25 0.59 -21.47
C ARG A 233 16.59 1.60 -20.54
N LEU A 234 15.29 1.45 -20.27
CA LEU A 234 14.60 2.27 -19.27
C LEU A 234 15.17 2.04 -17.87
N LEU A 235 15.50 0.80 -17.51
CA LEU A 235 16.03 0.46 -16.20
C LEU A 235 17.40 1.10 -15.98
N ARG A 236 18.29 1.03 -16.98
CA ARG A 236 19.57 1.75 -16.96
C ARG A 236 19.39 3.27 -16.83
N ALA A 237 18.42 3.85 -17.54
CA ALA A 237 18.11 5.27 -17.40
C ALA A 237 17.58 5.60 -16.00
N ALA A 238 16.73 4.75 -15.43
CA ALA A 238 16.16 4.92 -14.10
C ALA A 238 17.24 4.86 -13.01
N HIS A 239 18.17 3.91 -13.09
CA HIS A 239 19.31 3.86 -12.17
C HIS A 239 20.15 5.13 -12.19
N ARG A 240 20.46 5.66 -13.38
CA ARG A 240 21.20 6.93 -13.49
C ARG A 240 20.43 8.10 -12.90
N ALA A 241 19.15 8.22 -13.24
CA ALA A 241 18.29 9.29 -12.75
C ALA A 241 18.16 9.25 -11.21
N LEU A 242 17.94 8.07 -10.63
CA LEU A 242 17.85 7.90 -9.18
C LEU A 242 19.18 8.13 -8.49
N ALA A 243 20.31 7.71 -9.06
CA ALA A 243 21.63 7.98 -8.49
C ALA A 243 21.87 9.49 -8.32
N VAL A 244 21.51 10.28 -9.34
CA VAL A 244 21.59 11.75 -9.28
C VAL A 244 20.55 12.32 -8.32
N ALA A 245 19.29 11.87 -8.38
CA ALA A 245 18.22 12.33 -7.50
C ALA A 245 18.55 12.13 -6.02
N MET A 246 19.18 11.00 -5.67
CA MET A 246 19.60 10.70 -4.30
C MET A 246 20.65 11.67 -3.77
N GLY A 247 21.44 12.33 -4.63
CA GLY A 247 22.35 13.40 -4.23
C GLY A 247 21.65 14.66 -3.71
N HIS A 248 20.35 14.82 -4.02
CA HIS A 248 19.52 15.93 -3.55
C HIS A 248 18.66 15.56 -2.32
N VAL A 249 18.65 14.29 -1.91
CA VAL A 249 17.91 13.85 -0.73
C VAL A 249 18.76 14.14 0.50
N PRO A 250 18.25 14.90 1.49
CA PRO A 250 18.99 15.17 2.71
C PRO A 250 19.45 13.88 3.39
N VAL A 251 20.74 13.82 3.74
CA VAL A 251 21.27 12.76 4.58
C VAL A 251 20.60 12.87 5.94
N GLN A 252 20.20 11.73 6.50
CA GLN A 252 19.67 11.71 7.86
C GLN A 252 20.80 12.19 8.79
N ALA A 253 20.64 13.36 9.41
CA ALA A 253 21.63 13.87 10.34
C ALA A 253 21.83 12.81 11.44
N GLY A 254 23.08 12.43 11.69
CA GLY A 254 23.47 11.36 12.62
C GLY A 254 23.20 11.65 14.11
N GLY A 255 22.20 12.47 14.42
CA GLY A 255 21.73 12.74 15.77
C GLY A 255 20.81 11.62 16.23
N THR A 256 21.36 10.69 17.01
CA THR A 256 20.67 9.67 17.81
C THR A 256 19.55 8.89 17.10
N SER A 257 19.76 7.58 17.06
CA SER A 257 18.77 6.51 16.97
C SER A 257 17.71 6.56 18.09
N GLY A 258 17.24 7.75 18.48
CA GLY A 258 15.92 7.87 19.05
C GLY A 258 14.99 7.39 17.95
N LEU A 259 14.44 6.19 18.13
CA LEU A 259 13.13 5.88 17.63
C LEU A 259 12.23 7.03 18.11
N GLY A 260 12.16 8.12 17.35
CA GLY A 260 11.22 9.19 17.60
C GLY A 260 9.89 8.64 17.16
N HIS A 261 9.33 7.73 17.95
CA HIS A 261 7.98 7.23 17.79
C HIS A 261 7.12 8.47 17.65
N GLY A 262 6.57 8.74 16.46
CA GLY A 262 5.38 9.57 16.51
C GLY A 262 4.33 8.78 17.29
N SER A 263 3.31 9.47 17.79
CA SER A 263 2.45 9.00 18.87
C SER A 263 2.24 7.47 18.85
N PRO A 264 2.46 6.74 19.96
CA PRO A 264 2.12 5.33 20.08
C PRO A 264 0.72 5.03 19.53
N SER A 265 -0.21 5.99 19.66
CA SER A 265 -1.52 6.04 19.02
C SER A 265 -1.47 5.76 17.51
N THR A 266 -0.71 6.55 16.76
CA THR A 266 -0.55 6.40 15.31
C THR A 266 0.12 5.08 14.96
N ALA A 267 1.17 4.67 15.68
CA ALA A 267 1.86 3.42 15.41
C ALA A 267 0.93 2.20 15.60
N TRP A 268 0.12 2.21 16.66
CA TRP A 268 -0.90 1.20 16.90
C TRP A 268 -1.95 1.19 15.79
N ILE A 269 -2.56 2.35 15.50
CA ILE A 269 -3.64 2.44 14.51
C ILE A 269 -3.16 2.02 13.12
N MET A 270 -1.96 2.43 12.69
CA MET A 270 -1.38 1.98 11.42
C MET A 270 -1.14 0.46 11.40
N THR A 271 -0.68 -0.11 12.53
CA THR A 271 -0.44 -1.55 12.66
C THR A 271 -1.75 -2.33 12.66
N ALA A 272 -2.75 -1.91 13.46
CA ALA A 272 -4.09 -2.47 13.49
C ALA A 272 -4.75 -2.37 12.11
N GLY A 273 -4.67 -1.22 11.44
CA GLY A 273 -5.20 -1.02 10.09
C GLY A 273 -4.67 -2.03 9.08
N THR A 274 -3.37 -2.36 9.16
CA THR A 274 -2.72 -3.39 8.35
C THR A 274 -3.21 -4.80 8.69
N LEU A 275 -3.40 -5.09 9.98
CA LEU A 275 -3.78 -6.40 10.48
C LEU A 275 -5.28 -6.72 10.30
N ARG A 276 -6.13 -5.68 10.33
CA ARG A 276 -7.60 -5.79 10.18
C ARG A 276 -8.04 -6.43 8.87
N VAL A 277 -7.22 -6.36 7.82
CA VAL A 277 -7.51 -6.94 6.49
C VAL A 277 -6.66 -8.19 6.20
N ARG A 278 -5.77 -8.55 7.13
CA ARG A 278 -4.73 -9.56 6.88
C ARG A 278 -5.30 -10.96 6.74
N ARG A 279 -6.30 -11.30 7.56
CA ARG A 279 -7.01 -12.56 7.45
C ARG A 279 -7.67 -12.69 6.08
N ALA A 280 -8.34 -11.65 5.58
CA ALA A 280 -8.96 -11.67 4.26
C ALA A 280 -7.94 -11.88 3.13
N ARG A 281 -6.79 -11.20 3.20
CA ARG A 281 -5.66 -11.42 2.27
C ARG A 281 -5.22 -12.87 2.25
N TRP A 282 -4.97 -13.47 3.42
CA TRP A 282 -4.51 -14.85 3.49
C TRP A 282 -5.56 -15.86 3.03
N LEU A 283 -6.84 -15.66 3.36
CA LEU A 283 -7.93 -16.50 2.88
C LEU A 283 -8.03 -16.45 1.35
N TYR A 284 -7.93 -15.27 0.75
CA TYR A 284 -7.90 -15.13 -0.71
C TYR A 284 -6.65 -15.77 -1.32
N TYR A 285 -5.46 -15.56 -0.76
CA TYR A 285 -4.24 -16.13 -1.33
C TYR A 285 -4.19 -17.65 -1.27
N LEU A 286 -4.78 -18.25 -0.24
CA LEU A 286 -4.84 -19.71 -0.08
C LEU A 286 -5.89 -20.38 -0.95
N ASP A 287 -6.90 -19.62 -1.37
CA ASP A 287 -8.04 -20.10 -2.16
C ASP A 287 -8.50 -19.00 -3.14
N PRO A 288 -7.68 -18.67 -4.16
CA PRO A 288 -8.02 -17.69 -5.17
C PRO A 288 -8.96 -18.30 -6.23
N PRO A 289 -9.70 -17.48 -6.99
CA PRO A 289 -10.51 -17.99 -8.09
C PRO A 289 -9.64 -18.64 -9.18
N PRO A 290 -10.18 -19.56 -9.99
CA PRO A 290 -9.42 -20.24 -11.03
C PRO A 290 -8.66 -19.26 -11.95
N GLY A 291 -7.38 -19.55 -12.18
CA GLY A 291 -6.50 -18.77 -13.03
C GLY A 291 -5.89 -17.51 -12.39
N ALA A 292 -6.18 -17.21 -11.12
CA ALA A 292 -5.47 -16.18 -10.37
C ALA A 292 -4.26 -16.79 -9.63
N ALA A 293 -3.09 -16.21 -9.85
CA ALA A 293 -1.84 -16.65 -9.22
C ALA A 293 -1.56 -15.83 -7.95
N THR A 294 -1.40 -16.51 -6.81
CA THR A 294 -1.18 -15.86 -5.51
C THR A 294 0.09 -16.37 -4.80
N GLY A 295 0.82 -17.32 -5.37
CA GLY A 295 2.00 -17.91 -4.73
C GLY A 295 3.09 -16.90 -4.40
N TYR A 296 3.38 -15.97 -5.32
CA TYR A 296 4.32 -14.88 -5.07
C TYR A 296 3.79 -13.84 -4.06
N LEU A 297 2.47 -13.68 -3.96
CA LEU A 297 1.83 -12.83 -2.93
C LEU A 297 2.07 -13.41 -1.54
N ILE A 298 1.89 -14.72 -1.40
CA ILE A 298 2.21 -15.45 -0.17
C ILE A 298 3.67 -15.22 0.21
N ALA A 299 4.62 -15.36 -0.73
CA ALA A 299 6.04 -15.16 -0.43
C ALA A 299 6.38 -13.70 -0.03
N ARG A 300 5.67 -12.72 -0.58
CA ARG A 300 5.86 -11.28 -0.26
C ARG A 300 5.36 -10.89 1.14
N GLU A 301 4.43 -11.65 1.72
CA GLU A 301 3.90 -11.37 3.07
C GLU A 301 5.01 -11.26 4.13
N ALA A 302 6.07 -12.08 4.05
CA ALA A 302 7.18 -12.06 5.00
C ALA A 302 7.74 -10.65 5.25
N LYS A 303 7.87 -9.84 4.19
CA LYS A 303 8.38 -8.47 4.30
C LYS A 303 7.42 -7.55 5.06
N GLU A 304 6.13 -7.63 4.77
CA GLU A 304 5.11 -6.81 5.45
C GLU A 304 4.99 -7.21 6.92
N LEU A 305 5.01 -8.52 7.21
CA LEU A 305 4.89 -9.06 8.56
C LEU A 305 6.12 -8.78 9.42
N GLN A 306 7.31 -8.68 8.83
CA GLN A 306 8.51 -8.24 9.53
C GLN A 306 8.37 -6.80 10.05
N ALA A 307 7.86 -5.89 9.23
CA ALA A 307 7.65 -4.49 9.63
C ALA A 307 6.56 -4.36 10.71
N VAL A 308 5.47 -5.13 10.58
CA VAL A 308 4.42 -5.23 11.61
C VAL A 308 4.99 -5.76 12.92
N THR A 309 5.75 -6.86 12.89
CA THR A 309 6.37 -7.46 14.09
C THR A 309 7.31 -6.47 14.77
N ALA A 310 8.14 -5.76 14.02
CA ALA A 310 9.05 -4.76 14.57
C ALA A 310 8.28 -3.65 15.30
N THR A 311 7.18 -3.19 14.71
CA THR A 311 6.31 -2.17 15.33
C THR A 311 5.61 -2.69 16.57
N LEU A 312 5.07 -3.92 16.55
CA LEU A 312 4.44 -4.54 17.73
C LEU A 312 5.43 -4.73 18.88
N ARG A 313 6.66 -5.19 18.60
CA ARG A 313 7.72 -5.32 19.63
C ARG A 313 8.09 -3.98 20.25
N THR A 314 8.05 -2.93 19.43
CA THR A 314 8.30 -1.56 19.86
C THR A 314 7.17 -1.04 20.75
N LEU A 315 5.91 -1.27 20.36
CA LEU A 315 4.72 -0.95 21.16
C LEU A 315 4.65 -1.77 22.45
N ALA A 316 5.25 -2.96 22.46
CA ALA A 316 5.33 -3.85 23.60
C ALA A 316 6.48 -3.53 24.58
N ALA A 317 7.17 -2.39 24.41
CA ALA A 317 8.26 -1.98 25.30
C ALA A 317 7.82 -2.02 26.77
N ASP A 318 8.70 -2.52 27.65
CA ASP A 318 8.54 -2.65 29.10
C ASP A 318 7.38 -3.53 29.62
N ARG A 319 6.37 -3.85 28.79
CA ARG A 319 5.23 -4.75 29.11
C ARG A 319 4.48 -4.41 30.41
N VAL A 320 4.45 -3.13 30.77
CA VAL A 320 3.87 -2.62 32.03
C VAL A 320 2.35 -2.44 31.91
N THR A 321 1.88 -1.94 30.78
CA THR A 321 0.46 -1.64 30.52
C THR A 321 -0.25 -2.80 29.82
N ALA A 322 -1.58 -2.82 29.90
CA ALA A 322 -2.40 -3.83 29.22
C ALA A 322 -2.21 -3.77 27.70
N GLU A 323 -2.07 -2.57 27.14
CA GLU A 323 -1.82 -2.32 25.73
C GLU A 323 -0.46 -2.86 25.29
N GLN A 324 0.59 -2.62 26.07
CA GLN A 324 1.93 -3.18 25.80
C GLN A 324 1.92 -4.71 25.86
N GLN A 325 1.21 -5.30 26.82
CA GLN A 325 1.05 -6.75 26.92
C GLN A 325 0.26 -7.31 25.73
N LEU A 326 -0.79 -6.60 25.29
CA LEU A 326 -1.58 -6.98 24.13
C LEU A 326 -0.77 -6.92 22.84
N ALA A 327 0.04 -5.87 22.64
CA ALA A 327 0.99 -5.78 21.53
C ALA A 327 2.04 -6.91 21.56
N ALA A 328 2.54 -7.27 22.75
CA ALA A 328 3.47 -8.38 22.91
C ALA A 328 2.87 -9.71 22.45
N ARG A 329 1.66 -10.01 22.92
CA ARG A 329 0.93 -11.23 22.53
C ARG A 329 0.62 -11.25 21.04
N MET A 330 0.22 -10.11 20.46
CA MET A 330 0.01 -10.02 19.02
C MET A 330 1.30 -10.26 18.24
N ALA A 331 2.46 -9.76 18.69
CA ALA A 331 3.74 -10.00 18.03
C ALA A 331 4.10 -11.50 17.96
N GLU A 332 3.71 -12.28 18.98
CA GLU A 332 3.91 -13.73 19.04
C GLU A 332 3.01 -14.50 18.06
N LEU A 333 1.87 -13.93 17.66
CA LEU A 333 0.95 -14.52 16.69
C LEU A 333 1.31 -14.25 15.22
N ILE A 334 2.21 -13.29 14.96
CA ILE A 334 2.64 -12.97 13.60
C ILE A 334 3.72 -13.98 13.16
N PRO A 335 3.53 -14.69 12.04
CA PRO A 335 4.52 -15.67 11.59
C PRO A 335 5.84 -14.97 11.25
N GLN A 336 6.95 -15.61 11.64
CA GLN A 336 8.30 -15.13 11.42
C GLN A 336 8.97 -15.88 10.25
N GLY A 337 9.84 -15.19 9.51
CA GLY A 337 10.60 -15.77 8.41
C GLY A 337 9.82 -15.90 7.10
N ALA A 338 10.22 -16.86 6.27
CA ALA A 338 9.63 -17.07 4.95
C ALA A 338 8.16 -17.53 5.05
N THR A 339 7.30 -16.89 4.27
CA THR A 339 5.88 -17.20 4.22
C THR A 339 5.57 -18.16 3.08
N THR A 340 4.88 -19.26 3.42
CA THR A 340 4.38 -20.28 2.50
C THR A 340 2.89 -20.52 2.74
N ALA A 341 2.21 -21.27 1.85
CA ALA A 341 0.81 -21.63 2.09
C ALA A 341 0.62 -22.37 3.42
N ALA A 342 1.57 -23.25 3.80
CA ALA A 342 1.55 -23.93 5.08
C ALA A 342 1.74 -22.97 6.27
N THR A 343 2.62 -21.98 6.12
CA THR A 343 2.83 -20.92 7.12
C THR A 343 1.55 -20.11 7.34
N LEU A 344 0.87 -19.70 6.26
CA LEU A 344 -0.37 -18.91 6.37
C LEU A 344 -1.53 -19.72 6.97
N ARG A 345 -1.70 -20.99 6.59
CA ARG A 345 -2.72 -21.87 7.20
C ARG A 345 -2.51 -22.03 8.70
N ARG A 346 -1.26 -22.21 9.14
CA ARG A 346 -0.92 -22.26 10.56
C ARG A 346 -1.22 -20.95 11.26
N ALA A 347 -0.78 -19.82 10.69
CA ALA A 347 -1.05 -18.50 11.25
C ALA A 347 -2.57 -18.23 11.37
N LEU A 348 -3.39 -18.60 10.38
CA LEU A 348 -4.85 -18.52 10.48
C LEU A 348 -5.41 -19.36 11.64
N ALA A 349 -4.91 -20.58 11.82
CA ALA A 349 -5.30 -21.43 12.93
C ALA A 349 -4.89 -20.83 14.28
N ASP A 350 -3.71 -20.22 14.37
CA ASP A 350 -3.18 -19.60 15.58
C ASP A 350 -3.98 -18.34 15.95
N LEU A 351 -4.30 -17.50 14.97
CA LEU A 351 -5.21 -16.35 15.14
C LEU A 351 -6.61 -16.79 15.59
N ASN A 352 -7.13 -17.91 15.07
CA ASN A 352 -8.42 -18.45 15.51
C ASN A 352 -8.40 -18.89 16.98
N ARG A 353 -7.35 -19.62 17.39
CA ARG A 353 -7.21 -20.08 18.80
C ARG A 353 -7.05 -18.91 19.77
N ASN A 354 -6.50 -17.79 19.30
CA ASN A 354 -6.27 -16.57 20.09
C ASN A 354 -7.25 -15.44 19.71
N SER A 355 -8.48 -15.79 19.30
CA SER A 355 -9.42 -14.82 18.75
C SER A 355 -9.70 -13.62 19.66
N SER A 356 -9.79 -13.79 20.98
CA SER A 356 -9.98 -12.66 21.91
C SER A 356 -8.83 -11.65 21.82
N VAL A 357 -7.58 -12.10 21.89
CA VAL A 357 -6.38 -11.25 21.75
C VAL A 357 -6.40 -10.45 20.45
N VAL A 358 -6.78 -11.13 19.36
CA VAL A 358 -6.82 -10.52 18.04
C VAL A 358 -7.94 -9.48 17.98
N GLU A 359 -9.16 -9.83 18.37
CA GLU A 359 -10.32 -8.92 18.36
C GLU A 359 -10.08 -7.69 19.27
N ASP A 360 -9.50 -7.91 20.46
CA ASP A 360 -9.12 -6.85 21.40
C ASP A 360 -8.10 -5.89 20.77
N PHE A 361 -7.01 -6.40 20.18
CA PHE A 361 -5.99 -5.54 19.57
C PHE A 361 -6.54 -4.74 18.39
N LEU A 362 -7.35 -5.37 17.54
CA LEU A 362 -7.90 -4.73 16.34
C LEU A 362 -9.01 -3.71 16.68
N THR A 363 -9.59 -3.78 17.86
CA THR A 363 -10.70 -2.90 18.30
C THR A 363 -10.26 -1.82 19.27
N ALA A 364 -9.26 -2.09 20.13
CA ALA A 364 -8.83 -1.18 21.18
C ALA A 364 -8.40 0.18 20.61
N PRO A 365 -9.08 1.28 20.97
CA PRO A 365 -8.48 2.60 20.82
C PRO A 365 -7.35 2.72 21.85
N LEU A 366 -6.23 3.34 21.47
CA LEU A 366 -5.32 3.85 22.49
C LEU A 366 -6.03 5.03 23.15
N GLY A 367 -6.45 4.81 24.41
CA GLY A 367 -7.06 5.81 25.29
C GLY A 367 -6.10 6.93 25.65
#